data_AF-A0A6C0L2M9-F1
#
_entry.id   AF-A0A6C0L2M9-F1
#
_cell.length_a   1.000
_cell.length_b   1.000
_cell.length_c   1.000
_cell.angle_alpha   90.00
_cell.angle_beta   90.00
_cell.angle_gamma   90.00
#
_symmetry.space_group_name_H-M   'P 1'
#
loop_
_entity.id
_entity.type
_entity.pdbx_description
1 polymer ?
#
loop_
_entity_poly.entity_id
_entity_poly.type
_entity_poly.pdbx_seq_one_letter_code
_entity_poly.pdbx_strand_id
1 'polypeptide(L)'
;MTQLEQTIAERARAHLAGLQAFYAKAKAGTAVEDDRRDYQRNHAAMDALLELRHWRDSGMSEAGRDALLSVELEAAKALRDYCA
;
A
#
# COMPACT_ATOMS: atom_id res chain seq x y z
N MET A 1 8.82 -13.41 11.74
CA MET A 1 9.05 -12.55 10.56
C MET A 1 10.51 -12.14 10.54
N THR A 2 11.18 -12.27 9.40
CA THR A 2 12.57 -11.88 9.15
C THR A 2 12.71 -10.36 9.01
N GLN A 3 13.95 -9.85 9.05
CA GLN A 3 14.22 -8.42 8.81
C GLN A 3 13.79 -7.97 7.40
N LEU A 4 13.94 -8.84 6.39
CA LEU A 4 13.52 -8.54 5.03
C LEU A 4 12.00 -8.36 4.95
N GLU A 5 11.23 -9.28 5.53
CA GLU A 5 9.78 -9.22 5.55
C GLU A 5 9.26 -8.00 6.36
N GLN A 6 9.92 -7.67 7.48
CA GLN A 6 9.64 -6.44 8.22
C GLN A 6 9.82 -5.21 7.32
N THR A 7 10.95 -5.14 6.63
CA THR A 7 11.25 -4.03 5.70
C THR A 7 10.21 -3.95 4.59
N ILE A 8 9.81 -5.09 4.00
CA ILE A 8 8.78 -5.15 2.96
C ILE A 8 7.45 -4.60 3.49
N ALA A 9 7.01 -5.05 4.67
CA ALA A 9 5.77 -4.58 5.28
C ALA A 9 5.81 -3.09 5.64
N GLU A 10 6.93 -2.58 6.15
CA GLU A 10 7.13 -1.15 6.42
C GLU A 10 7.09 -0.32 5.14
N ARG A 11 7.70 -0.80 4.06
CA ARG A 11 7.64 -0.12 2.75
C ARG A 11 6.24 -0.11 2.17
N ALA A 12 5.50 -1.22 2.27
CA ALA A 12 4.11 -1.29 1.84
C ALA A 12 3.23 -0.28 2.62
N ARG A 13 3.42 -0.17 3.95
CA ARG A 13 2.73 0.84 4.78
C ARG A 13 3.09 2.28 4.40
N ALA A 14 4.36 2.55 4.09
CA ALA A 14 4.77 3.89 3.66
C ALA A 14 4.11 4.29 2.33
N HIS A 15 3.99 3.36 1.38
CA HIS A 15 3.27 3.61 0.13
C HIS A 15 1.77 3.81 0.36
N LEU A 16 1.14 3.02 1.24
CA LEU A 16 -0.25 3.23 1.64
C LEU A 16 -0.48 4.62 2.24
N ALA A 17 0.42 5.11 3.10
CA ALA A 17 0.33 6.47 3.65
C ALA A 17 0.38 7.53 2.54
N GLY A 18 1.19 7.32 1.49
CA GLY A 18 1.21 8.17 0.30
C GLY A 18 -0.12 8.18 -0.46
N LEU A 19 -0.77 7.02 -0.61
CA LEU A 19 -2.11 6.91 -1.20
C LEU A 19 -3.14 7.68 -0.38
N GLN A 20 -3.14 7.48 0.94
CA GLN A 20 -4.06 8.16 1.85
C GLN A 20 -3.89 9.69 1.82
N ALA A 21 -2.65 10.17 1.73
CA ALA A 21 -2.36 11.60 1.58
C ALA A 21 -2.93 12.16 0.28
N PHE A 22 -2.81 11.43 -0.83
CA PHE A 22 -3.45 11.80 -2.09
C PHE A 22 -4.97 11.83 -1.96
N TYR A 23 -5.59 10.80 -1.38
CA TYR A 23 -7.05 10.76 -1.18
C TYR A 23 -7.56 11.94 -0.37
N ALA A 24 -6.84 12.35 0.68
CA ALA A 24 -7.18 13.53 1.48
C ALA A 24 -7.15 14.82 0.64
N LYS A 25 -6.09 15.04 -0.15
CA LYS A 25 -5.99 16.20 -1.05
C LYS A 25 -7.05 16.17 -2.15
N ALA A 26 -7.32 15.00 -2.71
CA ALA A 26 -8.33 14.82 -3.75
C ALA A 26 -9.74 15.13 -3.24
N LYS A 27 -10.11 14.65 -2.04
CA LYS A 27 -11.38 15.01 -1.39
C LYS A 27 -11.49 16.50 -1.07
N ALA A 28 -10.39 17.14 -0.70
CA ALA A 28 -10.34 18.58 -0.46
C ALA A 28 -10.34 19.43 -1.74
N GLY A 29 -10.24 18.81 -2.93
CA GLY A 29 -10.11 19.52 -4.20
C GLY A 29 -8.78 20.25 -4.39
N THR A 30 -7.74 19.88 -3.62
CA THR A 30 -6.42 20.54 -3.61
C THR A 30 -5.31 19.70 -4.24
N ALA A 31 -5.63 18.50 -4.74
CA ALA A 31 -4.67 17.65 -5.43
C ALA A 31 -4.19 18.31 -6.73
N VAL A 32 -2.87 18.38 -6.90
CA VAL A 32 -2.23 18.84 -8.13
C VAL A 32 -1.65 17.68 -8.94
N GLU A 33 -1.13 17.96 -10.13
CA GLU A 33 -0.59 16.94 -11.03
C GLU A 33 0.57 16.12 -10.40
N ASP A 34 1.43 16.79 -9.62
CA ASP A 34 2.51 16.10 -8.90
C ASP A 34 1.96 15.13 -7.84
N ASP A 35 0.86 15.48 -7.16
CA ASP A 35 0.21 14.57 -6.22
C ASP A 35 -0.35 13.33 -6.92
N ARG A 36 -0.90 13.50 -8.13
CA ARG A 36 -1.39 12.40 -8.96
C ARG A 36 -0.26 11.48 -9.40
N ARG A 37 0.90 12.04 -9.77
CA ARG A 37 2.09 11.26 -10.12
C ARG A 37 2.62 10.47 -8.93
N ASP A 38 2.69 11.09 -7.76
CA ASP A 38 3.10 10.41 -6.54
C ASP A 38 2.11 9.34 -6.12
N TYR A 39 0.81 9.56 -6.30
CA TYR A 39 -0.21 8.53 -6.12
C TYR A 39 0.05 7.31 -7.02
N GLN A 40 0.24 7.51 -8.32
CA GLN A 40 0.49 6.41 -9.27
C GLN A 40 1.76 5.62 -8.90
N ARG A 41 2.83 6.33 -8.54
CA ARG A 41 4.09 5.71 -8.11
C ARG A 41 3.91 4.88 -6.84
N ASN A 42 3.24 5.43 -5.83
CA ASN A 42 3.00 4.72 -4.58
C ASN A 42 2.06 3.53 -4.80
N HIS A 43 1.06 3.66 -5.67
CA HIS A 43 0.10 2.58 -5.96
C HIS A 43 0.81 1.40 -6.61
N ALA A 44 1.56 1.66 -7.70
CA ALA A 44 2.31 0.62 -8.38
C ALA A 44 3.36 -0.06 -7.48
N ALA A 45 4.06 0.71 -6.64
CA ALA A 45 5.04 0.17 -5.71
C ALA A 45 4.38 -0.68 -4.60
N MET A 46 3.25 -0.23 -4.06
CA MET A 46 2.49 -0.97 -3.05
C MET A 46 1.98 -2.29 -3.63
N ASP A 47 1.33 -2.27 -4.78
CA ASP A 47 0.79 -3.48 -5.43
C ASP A 47 1.89 -4.51 -5.69
N ALA A 48 3.04 -4.07 -6.21
CA ALA A 48 4.17 -4.96 -6.44
C ALA A 48 4.69 -5.65 -5.17
N LEU A 49 4.63 -4.97 -4.01
CA LEU A 49 4.98 -5.58 -2.72
C LEU A 49 3.90 -6.52 -2.23
N LEU A 50 2.62 -6.15 -2.38
CA LEU A 50 1.49 -6.98 -1.96
C LEU A 50 1.45 -8.29 -2.75
N GLU A 51 1.77 -8.30 -4.04
CA GLU A 51 1.84 -9.51 -4.86
C GLU A 51 2.67 -10.65 -4.24
N LEU A 52 3.72 -10.32 -3.48
CA LEU A 52 4.57 -11.31 -2.80
C LEU A 52 3.78 -12.22 -1.84
N ARG A 53 2.68 -11.73 -1.25
CA ARG A 53 1.85 -12.56 -0.36
C ARG A 53 1.05 -13.61 -1.11
N HIS A 54 0.71 -13.34 -2.36
CA HIS A 54 -0.14 -14.20 -3.19
C HIS A 54 0.67 -15.31 -3.87
N TRP A 55 1.99 -15.13 -4.01
CA TRP A 55 2.85 -16.15 -4.59
C TRP A 55 3.11 -17.29 -3.60
N ARG A 56 2.81 -18.51 -4.03
CA ARG A 56 3.01 -19.73 -3.25
C ARG A 56 4.46 -19.89 -2.77
N ASP A 57 5.42 -19.57 -3.64
CA ASP A 57 6.85 -19.77 -3.43
C ASP A 57 7.63 -18.45 -3.30
N SER A 58 7.01 -17.39 -2.74
CA SER A 58 7.69 -16.10 -2.51
C SER A 58 8.82 -16.14 -1.48
N GLY A 59 8.97 -17.24 -0.75
CA GLY A 59 9.87 -17.32 0.40
C GLY A 59 9.38 -16.56 1.63
N MET A 60 8.15 -16.01 1.59
CA MET A 60 7.53 -15.39 2.75
C MET A 60 7.01 -16.44 3.73
N SER A 61 7.29 -16.20 5.01
CA SER A 61 6.62 -16.84 6.15
C SER A 61 5.15 -16.41 6.24
N GLU A 62 4.35 -17.20 6.96
CA GLU A 62 2.95 -16.89 7.26
C GLU A 62 2.80 -15.52 7.93
N ALA A 63 3.61 -15.22 8.95
CA ALA A 63 3.62 -13.92 9.62
C ALA A 63 3.92 -12.74 8.66
N GLY A 64 4.78 -12.95 7.66
CA GLY A 64 5.04 -11.95 6.62
C GLY A 64 3.83 -11.74 5.69
N ARG A 65 3.16 -12.83 5.31
CA ARG A 65 1.93 -12.78 4.48
C ARG A 65 0.78 -12.10 5.20
N ASP A 66 0.63 -12.33 6.50
CA ASP A 66 -0.39 -11.70 7.34
C ASP A 66 -0.11 -10.20 7.53
N ALA A 67 1.16 -9.82 7.67
CA ALA A 67 1.55 -8.41 7.71
C ALA A 67 1.16 -7.68 6.42
N LEU A 68 1.37 -8.28 5.25
CA LEU A 68 0.93 -7.71 3.97
C LEU A 68 -0.59 -7.74 3.78
N LEU A 69 -1.27 -8.78 4.28
CA LEU A 69 -2.74 -8.83 4.28
C LEU A 69 -3.34 -7.65 5.04
N SER A 70 -2.78 -7.29 6.20
CA SER A 70 -3.22 -6.10 6.95
C SER A 70 -3.16 -4.85 6.09
N VAL A 71 -2.05 -4.63 5.39
CA VAL A 71 -1.85 -3.46 4.52
C VAL A 71 -2.86 -3.47 3.35
N GLU A 72 -3.09 -4.63 2.73
CA GLU A 72 -4.06 -4.80 1.65
C GLU A 72 -5.49 -4.47 2.09
N LEU A 73 -5.91 -4.93 3.28
CA LEU A 73 -7.22 -4.64 3.85
C LEU A 73 -7.37 -3.15 4.20
N GLU A 74 -6.32 -2.52 4.74
CA GLU A 74 -6.28 -1.08 5.02
C GLU A 74 -6.34 -0.25 3.72
N ALA A 75 -5.64 -0.67 2.67
CA ALA A 75 -5.69 -0.05 1.35
C ALA A 75 -7.10 -0.13 0.74
N ALA A 76 -7.72 -1.31 0.79
CA ALA A 76 -9.09 -1.51 0.31
C ALA A 76 -10.10 -0.65 1.10
N LYS A 77 -9.90 -0.51 2.42
CA LYS A 77 -10.71 0.41 3.24
C LYS A 77 -10.50 1.86 2.83
N ALA A 78 -9.26 2.31 2.69
CA ALA A 78 -8.95 3.68 2.29
C ALA A 78 -9.56 4.04 0.92
N LEU A 79 -9.54 3.12 -0.04
CA LEU A 79 -10.18 3.32 -1.34
C LEU A 79 -11.71 3.43 -1.22
N ARG A 80 -12.36 2.55 -0.45
CA ARG A 80 -13.81 2.64 -0.20
C ARG A 80 -14.19 3.97 0.44
N ASP A 81 -13.43 4.37 1.46
CA ASP A 81 -13.65 5.64 2.16
C ASP A 81 -13.43 6.83 1.20
N TYR A 82 -12.50 6.72 0.23
CA TYR A 82 -12.27 7.74 -0.79
C TYR A 82 -13.44 7.88 -1.78
N CYS A 83 -14.00 6.75 -2.25
CA CYS A 83 -15.07 6.73 -3.25
C CYS A 83 -16.47 7.02 -2.69
N ALA A 84 -16.66 6.96 -1.37
CA ALA A 84 -17.88 7.34 -0.68
C ALA A 84 -17.96 8.86 -0.46
#